data_AF-A0A8H7DGP8-F1
#
_entry.id   AF-A0A8H7DGP8-F1
#
_cell.length_a   1.000
_cell.length_b   1.000
_cell.length_c   1.000
_cell.angle_alpha   90.00
_cell.angle_beta   90.00
_cell.angle_gamma   90.00
#
_symmetry.space_group_name_H-M   'P 1'
#
loop_
_entity.id
_entity.type
_entity.pdbx_description
1 polymer ?
#
loop_
_entity_poly.entity_id
_entity_poly.type
_entity_poly.pdbx_seq_one_letter_code
_entity_poly.pdbx_strand_id
1 'polypeptide(L)'
;MIWTERVEKLTLGGYDQVLAISERSLRELFFSYYRQGLKGKVLYHCFTHWKSDLFSAHFEAIDLRLLSNDRAIVWVNIHNGELAIEFRTEHKDFWTYIGFKKATSTQKTIKREFSEVSIAFEVELKVVEHKELSAGTSWQQSVFENSYLDRCHHSARASRAYKHLILDFQNAKHIPALSNTAGLHVTYQVVTKTKVTLETCRHTIKDSDGPVILILGMCGFRSMPTVRLQWFSGWVLSGQKSLGSICLSREMFLEGRLLKLLALVNKKTTIVPEWAGIVNGDWDYELTILEKHSRRQNERGSWKFFGRTDKSLDYIWDHHDEWKHDSKHDGFSGEEKHGEYSVSCRTKNKLSIPTYFRQGCLEVTIQGESTLKIAKKQDGLPSWSKKTSAKWSASIEVHSRADGLHIEVVGGQMPVFADVESEGECSMDVLNAHMKQFPSKIDLHDAIHDLKDLLQGTWDYSYPGMGAYALSSPIFTRHGDLIVELSAFSSPSNGITSNGTNIFIATKNKISNAVTHSLLSSSEQLTSASSTDTLTTPLREKTVLEMPVSTKAPPQPTPPMTVKSNGTASEKNGVSNGQKSANGNGFPAAAA
;
A
#
# COMPACT_ATOMS: atom_id res chain seq x y z
N MET A 1 -23.51 25.29 -5.08
CA MET A 1 -22.73 24.81 -6.24
C MET A 1 -23.27 23.53 -6.87
N ILE A 2 -23.72 22.52 -6.11
CA ILE A 2 -24.26 21.24 -6.64
C ILE A 2 -25.52 21.40 -7.54
N TRP A 3 -26.38 22.40 -7.28
CA TRP A 3 -27.57 22.64 -8.10
C TRP A 3 -27.26 23.27 -9.46
N THR A 4 -26.27 24.16 -9.52
CA THR A 4 -25.83 24.80 -10.77
C THR A 4 -25.29 23.77 -11.75
N GLU A 5 -24.50 22.81 -11.27
CA GLU A 5 -23.97 21.73 -12.11
C GLU A 5 -25.04 20.73 -12.57
N ARG A 6 -26.04 20.42 -11.73
CA ARG A 6 -27.20 19.61 -12.16
C ARG A 6 -28.03 20.33 -13.22
N VAL A 7 -28.20 21.65 -13.09
CA VAL A 7 -28.98 22.43 -14.07
C VAL A 7 -28.24 22.55 -15.41
N GLU A 8 -26.91 22.68 -15.38
CA GLU A 8 -26.11 22.91 -16.59
C GLU A 8 -25.72 21.62 -17.32
N LYS A 9 -25.59 20.49 -16.61
CA LYS A 9 -25.01 19.26 -17.18
C LYS A 9 -25.90 18.02 -17.11
N LEU A 10 -26.98 18.02 -16.32
CA LEU A 10 -27.88 16.86 -16.26
C LEU A 10 -28.70 16.79 -17.54
N THR A 11 -28.29 15.92 -18.45
CA THR A 11 -29.11 15.55 -19.60
C THR A 11 -29.90 14.29 -19.24
N LEU A 12 -31.19 14.26 -19.55
CA LEU A 12 -31.99 13.03 -19.43
C LEU A 12 -31.71 12.05 -20.58
N GLY A 13 -30.75 12.33 -21.47
CA GLY A 13 -30.35 11.43 -22.55
C GLY A 13 -31.49 11.01 -23.51
N GLY A 14 -32.57 11.80 -23.60
CA GLY A 14 -33.77 11.45 -24.38
C GLY A 14 -34.83 10.63 -23.63
N TYR A 15 -34.65 10.36 -22.33
CA TYR A 15 -35.66 9.70 -21.49
C TYR A 15 -36.72 10.68 -20.98
N ASP A 16 -37.99 10.27 -21.02
CA ASP A 16 -39.12 11.08 -20.53
C ASP A 16 -39.17 11.20 -18.99
N GLN A 17 -38.59 10.24 -18.28
CA GLN A 17 -38.52 10.22 -16.82
C GLN A 17 -37.27 9.46 -16.34
N VAL A 18 -36.56 10.04 -15.38
CA VAL A 18 -35.43 9.38 -14.68
C VAL A 18 -35.74 9.33 -13.19
N LEU A 19 -35.83 8.12 -12.64
CA LEU A 19 -35.94 7.88 -11.20
C LEU A 19 -34.57 7.43 -10.66
N ALA A 20 -33.99 8.22 -9.75
CA ALA A 20 -32.73 7.86 -9.10
C ALA A 20 -32.99 7.39 -7.66
N ILE A 21 -32.57 6.16 -7.34
CA ILE A 21 -32.62 5.61 -5.99
C ILE A 21 -31.18 5.48 -5.49
N SER A 22 -30.88 6.08 -4.34
CA SER A 22 -29.56 5.96 -3.76
C SER A 22 -29.38 4.63 -3.04
N GLU A 23 -28.14 4.11 -3.02
CA GLU A 23 -27.77 2.95 -2.20
C GLU A 23 -28.18 3.12 -0.72
N ARG A 24 -28.04 4.35 -0.19
CA ARG A 24 -28.48 4.69 1.17
C ARG A 24 -29.99 4.48 1.36
N SER A 25 -30.81 4.88 0.38
CA SER A 25 -32.27 4.71 0.43
C SER A 25 -32.67 3.24 0.48
N LEU A 26 -31.96 2.38 -0.26
CA LEU A 26 -32.18 0.93 -0.20
C LEU A 26 -31.78 0.36 1.16
N ARG A 27 -30.67 0.81 1.74
CA ARG A 27 -30.23 0.39 3.10
C ARG A 27 -31.24 0.79 4.17
N GLU A 28 -31.75 2.03 4.13
CA GLU A 28 -32.82 2.47 5.05
C GLU A 28 -34.11 1.65 4.89
N LEU A 29 -34.43 1.23 3.66
CA LEU A 29 -35.58 0.34 3.40
C LEU A 29 -35.40 -1.02 4.08
N PHE A 30 -34.25 -1.69 3.88
CA PHE A 30 -33.95 -2.96 4.53
C PHE A 30 -33.88 -2.82 6.06
N PHE A 31 -33.34 -1.72 6.56
CA PHE A 31 -33.34 -1.41 7.98
C PHE A 31 -34.75 -1.20 8.56
N SER A 32 -35.64 -0.57 7.79
CA SER A 32 -37.07 -0.46 8.15
C SER A 32 -37.73 -1.84 8.22
N TYR A 33 -37.50 -2.71 7.23
CA TYR A 33 -38.01 -4.08 7.25
C TYR A 33 -37.48 -4.87 8.45
N TYR A 34 -36.18 -4.78 8.73
CA TYR A 34 -35.55 -5.35 9.92
C TYR A 34 -36.24 -4.88 11.21
N ARG A 35 -36.45 -3.56 11.38
CA ARG A 35 -37.17 -2.99 12.53
C ARG A 35 -38.61 -3.48 12.66
N GLN A 36 -39.32 -3.70 11.54
CA GLN A 36 -40.67 -4.25 11.56
C GLN A 36 -40.67 -5.73 11.92
N GLY A 37 -39.67 -6.49 11.48
CA GLY A 37 -39.45 -7.88 11.87
C GLY A 37 -39.22 -8.00 13.37
N LEU A 38 -38.40 -7.12 13.96
CA LEU A 38 -38.17 -7.08 15.41
C LEU A 38 -39.43 -6.79 16.22
N LYS A 39 -40.41 -6.09 15.64
CA LYS A 39 -41.73 -5.85 16.24
C LYS A 39 -42.69 -7.02 16.10
N GLY A 40 -42.24 -8.17 15.60
CA GLY A 40 -43.04 -9.39 15.47
C GLY A 40 -44.00 -9.39 14.29
N LYS A 41 -43.86 -8.48 13.32
CA LYS A 41 -44.69 -8.51 12.11
C LYS A 41 -44.26 -9.69 11.24
N VAL A 42 -45.10 -10.72 11.19
CA VAL A 42 -44.85 -12.01 10.50
C VAL A 42 -44.27 -11.84 9.11
N LEU A 43 -44.79 -10.88 8.33
CA LEU A 43 -44.33 -10.61 6.97
C LEU A 43 -42.83 -10.25 6.86
N TYR A 44 -42.26 -9.62 7.88
CA TYR A 44 -40.88 -9.13 7.88
C TYR A 44 -39.93 -10.03 8.68
N HIS A 45 -40.42 -11.17 9.19
CA HIS A 45 -39.64 -12.06 10.04
C HIS A 45 -38.39 -12.63 9.33
N CYS A 46 -38.45 -12.81 8.02
CA CYS A 46 -37.31 -13.27 7.22
C CYS A 46 -36.14 -12.28 7.16
N PHE A 47 -36.33 -11.02 7.56
CA PHE A 47 -35.25 -10.03 7.66
C PHE A 47 -34.54 -10.04 9.01
N THR A 48 -35.07 -10.77 10.00
CA THR A 48 -34.50 -10.86 11.35
C THR A 48 -34.10 -12.27 11.73
N HIS A 49 -34.74 -13.29 11.15
CA HIS A 49 -34.55 -14.68 11.54
C HIS A 49 -34.83 -15.64 10.38
N TRP A 50 -33.89 -16.56 10.13
CA TRP A 50 -34.06 -17.68 9.21
C TRP A 50 -34.08 -18.96 10.02
N LYS A 51 -35.06 -19.80 9.74
CA LYS A 51 -35.24 -21.09 10.42
C LYS A 51 -35.56 -22.17 9.41
N SER A 52 -34.88 -23.29 9.56
CA SER A 52 -35.13 -24.58 8.92
C SER A 52 -34.90 -25.68 9.97
N ASP A 53 -35.13 -26.94 9.60
CA ASP A 53 -34.99 -28.07 10.53
C ASP A 53 -33.57 -28.20 11.11
N LEU A 54 -32.55 -27.78 10.35
CA LEU A 54 -31.14 -27.95 10.71
C LEU A 54 -30.41 -26.63 10.94
N PHE A 55 -31.06 -25.49 10.73
CA PHE A 55 -30.41 -24.19 10.80
C PHE A 55 -31.37 -23.16 11.34
N SER A 56 -30.93 -22.40 12.33
CA SER A 56 -31.64 -21.25 12.88
C SER A 56 -30.64 -20.13 13.03
N ALA A 57 -30.92 -18.92 12.56
CA ALA A 57 -29.99 -17.82 12.68
C ALA A 57 -30.71 -16.48 12.72
N HIS A 58 -30.31 -15.62 13.65
CA HIS A 58 -30.74 -14.22 13.67
C HIS A 58 -29.66 -13.34 13.07
N PHE A 59 -30.11 -12.36 12.31
CA PHE A 59 -29.25 -11.47 11.55
C PHE A 59 -29.44 -10.04 11.99
N GLU A 60 -28.44 -9.22 11.72
CA GLU A 60 -28.60 -7.77 11.69
C GLU A 60 -29.32 -7.35 10.41
N ALA A 61 -29.55 -6.04 10.27
CA ALA A 61 -30.10 -5.51 9.04
C ALA A 61 -29.18 -5.81 7.84
N ILE A 62 -29.78 -6.23 6.73
CA ILE A 62 -29.08 -6.53 5.49
C ILE A 62 -28.34 -5.27 5.00
N ASP A 63 -27.06 -5.43 4.68
CA ASP A 63 -26.24 -4.39 4.07
C ASP A 63 -26.06 -4.68 2.57
N LEU A 64 -25.85 -3.63 1.77
CA LEU A 64 -25.71 -3.79 0.31
C LEU A 64 -24.81 -2.73 -0.34
N ARG A 65 -24.22 -3.14 -1.47
CA ARG A 65 -23.43 -2.30 -2.36
C ARG A 65 -23.89 -2.50 -3.80
N LEU A 66 -24.26 -1.42 -4.49
CA LEU A 66 -24.59 -1.49 -5.92
C LEU A 66 -23.30 -1.53 -6.76
N LEU A 67 -23.30 -2.35 -7.80
CA LEU A 67 -22.21 -2.50 -8.78
C LEU A 67 -22.62 -1.89 -10.12
N SER A 68 -21.64 -1.53 -10.95
CA SER A 68 -21.87 -0.88 -12.24
C SER A 68 -22.35 -1.81 -13.36
N ASN A 69 -22.45 -3.11 -13.08
CA ASN A 69 -22.84 -4.15 -14.04
C ASN A 69 -24.23 -4.73 -13.73
N ASP A 70 -25.15 -3.88 -13.26
CA ASP A 70 -26.53 -4.24 -12.88
C ASP A 70 -26.60 -5.35 -11.82
N ARG A 71 -25.62 -5.36 -10.90
CA ARG A 71 -25.55 -6.31 -9.78
C ARG A 71 -25.39 -5.58 -8.45
N ALA A 72 -25.61 -6.31 -7.37
CA ALA A 72 -25.31 -5.86 -6.03
C ALA A 72 -24.56 -6.94 -5.25
N ILE A 73 -23.76 -6.49 -4.30
CA ILE A 73 -23.27 -7.34 -3.23
C ILE A 73 -24.19 -7.14 -2.04
N VAL A 74 -24.69 -8.23 -1.47
CA VAL A 74 -25.53 -8.24 -0.28
C VAL A 74 -24.79 -8.96 0.83
N TRP A 75 -24.70 -8.31 1.99
CA TRP A 75 -24.16 -8.92 3.21
C TRP A 75 -25.28 -9.28 4.17
N VAL A 76 -25.21 -10.51 4.66
CA VAL A 76 -26.06 -11.03 5.73
C VAL A 76 -25.18 -11.27 6.94
N ASN A 77 -25.29 -10.38 7.92
CA ASN A 77 -24.52 -10.43 9.16
C ASN A 77 -25.30 -11.23 10.20
N ILE A 78 -24.83 -12.43 10.51
CA ILE A 78 -25.42 -13.33 11.49
C ILE A 78 -24.89 -12.99 12.88
N HIS A 79 -25.79 -12.59 13.78
CA HIS A 79 -25.44 -12.29 15.16
C HIS A 79 -25.29 -13.57 15.98
N ASN A 80 -26.29 -14.46 15.91
CA ASN A 80 -26.28 -15.77 16.54
C ASN A 80 -27.02 -16.79 15.66
N GLY A 81 -26.58 -18.04 15.69
CA GLY A 81 -27.27 -19.12 15.01
C GLY A 81 -26.92 -20.48 15.58
N GLU A 82 -27.78 -21.44 15.28
CA GLU A 82 -27.65 -22.85 15.57
C GLU A 82 -27.61 -23.61 14.25
N LEU A 83 -26.67 -24.54 14.11
CA LEU A 83 -26.59 -25.50 13.01
C LEU A 83 -26.61 -26.91 13.61
N ALA A 84 -27.59 -27.71 13.22
CA ALA A 84 -27.64 -29.13 13.53
C ALA A 84 -26.73 -29.90 12.56
N ILE A 85 -25.69 -30.52 13.11
CA ILE A 85 -24.72 -31.35 12.37
C ILE A 85 -24.92 -32.82 12.74
N GLU A 86 -24.64 -33.73 11.80
CA GLU A 86 -24.73 -35.18 12.04
C GLU A 86 -23.85 -35.58 13.24
N PHE A 87 -24.43 -36.25 14.23
CA PHE A 87 -23.71 -36.88 15.35
C PHE A 87 -22.99 -38.12 14.79
N ARG A 88 -21.66 -38.10 14.75
CA ARG A 88 -20.87 -39.32 14.51
C ARG A 88 -20.26 -39.81 15.82
N THR A 89 -20.69 -40.99 16.27
CA THR A 89 -20.21 -41.70 17.48
C THR A 89 -18.76 -42.13 17.40
N GLU A 90 -18.19 -42.23 16.21
CA GLU A 90 -16.81 -42.67 16.03
C GLU A 90 -15.91 -41.45 15.88
N HIS A 91 -15.13 -41.17 16.94
CA HIS A 91 -13.88 -40.44 16.84
C HIS A 91 -12.99 -41.15 15.82
N LYS A 92 -13.06 -40.74 14.55
CA LYS A 92 -11.87 -40.78 13.69
C LYS A 92 -11.13 -39.48 13.95
N ASP A 93 -9.84 -39.62 14.19
CA ASP A 93 -8.90 -38.61 14.66
C ASP A 93 -9.20 -37.17 14.19
N PHE A 94 -8.95 -36.20 15.07
CA PHE A 94 -9.35 -34.79 14.92
C PHE A 94 -8.81 -34.09 13.65
N TRP A 95 -7.87 -34.70 12.93
CA TRP A 95 -7.30 -34.19 11.68
C TRP A 95 -7.99 -34.72 10.40
N THR A 96 -8.96 -35.63 10.50
CA THR A 96 -9.68 -36.10 9.32
C THR A 96 -10.74 -35.09 8.93
N TYR A 97 -10.48 -34.33 7.86
CA TYR A 97 -11.40 -33.46 7.10
C TYR A 97 -12.87 -33.55 7.55
N ILE A 98 -13.36 -32.53 8.28
CA ILE A 98 -14.78 -32.39 8.61
C ILE A 98 -15.51 -31.98 7.34
N GLY A 99 -15.74 -32.94 6.45
CA GLY A 99 -16.76 -32.80 5.44
C GLY A 99 -18.10 -32.73 6.17
N PHE A 100 -18.67 -31.53 6.28
CA PHE A 100 -20.04 -31.36 6.75
C PHE A 100 -20.98 -32.10 5.78
N LYS A 101 -21.32 -33.36 6.08
CA LYS A 101 -22.45 -34.00 5.40
C LYS A 101 -23.72 -33.41 5.98
N LYS A 102 -24.58 -32.89 5.12
CA LYS A 102 -25.93 -32.42 5.51
C LYS A 102 -26.63 -33.58 6.21
N ALA A 103 -26.98 -33.40 7.48
CA ALA A 103 -27.73 -34.41 8.22
C ALA A 103 -29.08 -34.68 7.54
N THR A 104 -29.49 -35.93 7.44
CA THR A 104 -30.87 -36.25 7.07
C THR A 104 -31.76 -36.19 8.30
N SER A 105 -33.07 -35.95 8.12
CA SER A 105 -34.05 -35.84 9.23
C SER A 105 -34.12 -37.09 10.12
N THR A 106 -33.59 -38.21 9.66
CA THR A 106 -33.51 -39.50 10.36
C THR A 106 -32.25 -39.69 11.19
N GLN A 107 -31.23 -38.83 11.03
CA GLN A 107 -29.94 -38.97 11.71
C GLN A 107 -29.96 -38.26 13.07
N LYS A 108 -29.25 -38.82 14.05
CA LYS A 108 -28.99 -38.12 15.31
C LYS A 108 -28.14 -36.89 15.00
N THR A 109 -28.54 -35.72 15.44
CA THR A 109 -27.82 -34.46 15.22
C THR A 109 -27.34 -33.84 16.52
N ILE A 110 -26.18 -33.19 16.50
CA ILE A 110 -25.70 -32.26 17.54
C ILE A 110 -25.97 -30.85 17.05
N LYS A 111 -26.60 -30.02 17.87
CA LYS A 111 -26.70 -28.58 17.60
C LYS A 111 -25.38 -27.89 17.95
N ARG A 112 -24.88 -27.05 17.06
CA ARG A 112 -23.71 -26.19 17.27
C ARG A 112 -24.13 -24.75 17.12
N GLU A 113 -23.80 -23.95 18.12
CA GLU A 113 -24.00 -22.50 18.09
C GLU A 113 -22.84 -21.84 17.33
N PHE A 114 -23.14 -20.76 16.62
CA PHE A 114 -22.18 -19.89 15.97
C PHE A 114 -22.66 -18.44 16.06
N SER A 115 -21.72 -17.50 16.03
CA SER A 115 -22.00 -16.06 16.14
C SER A 115 -21.06 -15.28 15.25
N GLU A 116 -21.43 -14.03 14.96
CA GLU A 116 -20.58 -13.04 14.26
C GLU A 116 -20.09 -13.48 12.87
N VAL A 117 -20.94 -14.20 12.12
CA VAL A 117 -20.62 -14.64 10.75
C VAL A 117 -21.16 -13.61 9.76
N SER A 118 -20.38 -13.20 8.76
CA SER A 118 -20.90 -12.39 7.65
C SER A 118 -20.84 -13.20 6.37
N ILE A 119 -21.94 -13.28 5.64
CA ILE A 119 -22.01 -14.00 4.36
C ILE A 119 -22.36 -13.01 3.27
N ALA A 120 -21.54 -12.98 2.22
CA ALA A 120 -21.71 -12.11 1.08
C ALA A 120 -22.22 -12.89 -0.14
N PHE A 121 -23.19 -12.30 -0.84
CA PHE A 121 -23.74 -12.81 -2.08
C PHE A 121 -23.69 -11.76 -3.17
N GLU A 122 -23.33 -12.16 -4.37
CA GLU A 122 -23.56 -11.38 -5.59
C GLU A 122 -24.96 -11.70 -6.09
N VAL A 123 -25.78 -10.67 -6.30
CA VAL A 123 -27.15 -10.80 -6.81
C VAL A 123 -27.35 -9.86 -8.01
N GLU A 124 -28.20 -10.26 -8.94
CA GLU A 124 -28.57 -9.46 -10.10
C GLU A 124 -29.70 -8.49 -9.76
N LEU A 125 -29.64 -7.26 -10.29
CA LEU A 125 -30.77 -6.33 -10.31
C LEU A 125 -31.57 -6.57 -11.58
N LYS A 126 -32.86 -6.90 -11.43
CA LYS A 126 -33.74 -7.09 -12.58
C LYS A 126 -35.08 -6.41 -12.40
N VAL A 127 -35.62 -5.90 -13.50
CA VAL A 127 -37.00 -5.42 -13.55
C VAL A 127 -37.88 -6.57 -14.03
N VAL A 128 -38.85 -6.97 -13.22
CA VAL A 128 -39.79 -8.06 -13.54
C VAL A 128 -41.21 -7.55 -13.61
N GLU A 129 -42.06 -8.20 -14.41
CA GLU A 129 -43.49 -7.92 -14.36
C GLU A 129 -44.10 -8.46 -13.08
N HIS A 130 -45.15 -7.80 -12.59
CA HIS A 130 -45.79 -8.19 -11.34
C HIS A 130 -46.33 -9.62 -11.36
N LYS A 131 -46.78 -10.12 -12.52
CA LYS A 131 -47.24 -11.51 -12.70
C LYS A 131 -46.10 -12.54 -12.61
N GLU A 132 -44.85 -12.12 -12.78
CA GLU A 132 -43.66 -12.96 -12.74
C GLU A 132 -43.04 -13.00 -11.33
N LEU A 133 -43.49 -12.14 -10.41
CA LEU A 133 -43.04 -12.17 -9.04
C LEU A 133 -43.47 -13.47 -8.36
N SER A 134 -42.49 -14.28 -7.95
CA SER A 134 -42.69 -15.44 -7.09
C SER A 134 -42.91 -15.03 -5.62
N ALA A 135 -43.71 -13.99 -5.38
CA ALA A 135 -44.00 -13.49 -4.04
C ALA A 135 -45.06 -14.36 -3.36
N GLY A 136 -44.93 -14.57 -2.05
CA GLY A 136 -45.96 -15.26 -1.27
C GLY A 136 -47.30 -14.50 -1.29
N THR A 137 -48.41 -15.23 -1.21
CA THR A 137 -49.77 -14.64 -1.18
C THR A 137 -49.95 -13.61 -0.06
N SER A 138 -49.27 -13.81 1.07
CA SER A 138 -49.26 -12.87 2.18
C SER A 138 -48.64 -11.52 1.81
N TRP A 139 -47.55 -11.49 1.05
CA TRP A 139 -46.95 -10.24 0.58
C TRP A 139 -47.86 -9.53 -0.42
N GLN A 140 -48.42 -10.30 -1.35
CA GLN A 140 -49.35 -9.78 -2.36
C GLN A 140 -50.52 -9.04 -1.72
N GLN A 141 -51.24 -9.69 -0.81
CA GLN A 141 -52.41 -9.14 -0.15
C GLN A 141 -52.07 -8.04 0.85
N SER A 142 -51.04 -8.25 1.68
CA SER A 142 -50.77 -7.33 2.80
C SER A 142 -49.95 -6.11 2.40
N VAL A 143 -49.09 -6.21 1.39
CA VAL A 143 -48.19 -5.13 0.97
C VAL A 143 -48.66 -4.47 -0.31
N PHE A 144 -48.83 -5.25 -1.38
CA PHE A 144 -49.09 -4.68 -2.70
C PHE A 144 -50.52 -4.17 -2.83
N GLU A 145 -51.52 -5.00 -2.52
CA GLU A 145 -52.94 -4.61 -2.60
C GLU A 145 -53.32 -3.48 -1.62
N ASN A 146 -52.61 -3.38 -0.49
CA ASN A 146 -52.79 -2.27 0.44
C ASN A 146 -51.93 -1.04 0.14
N SER A 147 -51.07 -1.11 -0.88
CA SER A 147 -50.24 0.03 -1.26
C SER A 147 -51.11 1.16 -1.82
N TYR A 148 -50.62 2.39 -1.69
CA TYR A 148 -51.29 3.54 -2.30
C TYR A 148 -51.42 3.39 -3.83
N LEU A 149 -50.38 2.81 -4.47
CA LEU A 149 -50.32 2.57 -5.91
C LEU A 149 -51.46 1.66 -6.41
N ASP A 150 -51.75 0.58 -5.69
CA ASP A 150 -52.85 -0.31 -6.06
C ASP A 150 -54.22 0.33 -5.76
N ARG A 151 -54.39 0.93 -4.56
CA ARG A 151 -55.67 1.54 -4.16
C ARG A 151 -56.10 2.71 -5.05
N CYS A 152 -55.18 3.56 -5.45
CA CYS A 152 -55.49 4.72 -6.29
C CYS A 152 -55.77 4.38 -7.76
N HIS A 153 -55.46 3.16 -8.17
CA HIS A 153 -55.62 2.72 -9.56
C HIS A 153 -56.48 1.46 -9.69
N HIS A 154 -57.22 1.11 -8.64
CA HIS A 154 -58.01 -0.11 -8.54
C HIS A 154 -59.05 -0.26 -9.67
N SER A 155 -59.65 0.84 -10.14
CA SER A 155 -60.65 0.85 -11.22
C SER A 155 -60.08 0.61 -12.62
N ALA A 156 -58.76 0.70 -12.81
CA ALA A 156 -58.09 0.57 -14.11
C ALA A 156 -57.15 -0.65 -14.21
N ARG A 157 -57.22 -1.59 -13.26
CA ARG A 157 -56.30 -2.74 -13.12
C ARG A 157 -56.11 -3.55 -14.40
N ALA A 158 -57.15 -3.74 -15.22
CA ALA A 158 -57.06 -4.53 -16.44
C ALA A 158 -56.16 -3.93 -17.54
N SER A 159 -55.82 -2.64 -17.44
CA SER A 159 -55.09 -1.91 -18.49
C SER A 159 -53.63 -1.59 -18.15
N ARG A 160 -53.16 -1.95 -16.94
CA ARG A 160 -51.85 -1.51 -16.44
C ARG A 160 -50.94 -2.68 -16.10
N ALA A 161 -49.72 -2.63 -16.63
CA ALA A 161 -48.64 -3.53 -16.25
C ALA A 161 -47.82 -2.91 -15.12
N TYR A 162 -47.77 -3.57 -13.98
CA TYR A 162 -46.88 -3.20 -12.88
C TYR A 162 -45.53 -3.89 -13.07
N LYS A 163 -44.44 -3.13 -12.95
CA LYS A 163 -43.06 -3.63 -12.99
C LYS A 163 -42.36 -3.38 -11.67
N HIS A 164 -41.52 -4.30 -11.24
CA HIS A 164 -40.82 -4.28 -9.95
C HIS A 164 -39.32 -4.41 -10.19
N LEU A 165 -38.53 -3.51 -9.59
CA LEU A 165 -37.09 -3.66 -9.50
C LEU A 165 -36.77 -4.56 -8.30
N ILE A 166 -36.10 -5.69 -8.52
CA ILE A 166 -35.80 -6.67 -7.48
C ILE A 166 -34.31 -7.03 -7.43
N LEU A 167 -33.87 -7.48 -6.25
CA LEU A 167 -32.61 -8.21 -6.07
C LEU A 167 -32.90 -9.71 -6.22
N ASP A 168 -32.29 -10.35 -7.22
CA ASP A 168 -32.59 -11.74 -7.54
C ASP A 168 -31.81 -12.73 -6.67
N PHE A 169 -32.34 -13.01 -5.48
CA PHE A 169 -31.73 -13.99 -4.58
C PHE A 169 -31.85 -15.45 -5.07
N GLN A 170 -32.70 -15.75 -6.07
CA GLN A 170 -32.81 -17.12 -6.61
C GLN A 170 -31.51 -17.55 -7.32
N ASN A 171 -30.82 -16.58 -7.93
CA ASN A 171 -29.55 -16.78 -8.61
C ASN A 171 -28.35 -16.21 -7.82
N ALA A 172 -28.51 -16.04 -6.50
CA ALA A 172 -27.47 -15.50 -5.64
C ALA A 172 -26.21 -16.36 -5.69
N LYS A 173 -25.08 -15.74 -6.06
CA LYS A 173 -23.77 -16.39 -6.06
C LYS A 173 -23.05 -16.05 -4.77
N HIS A 174 -22.79 -17.06 -3.93
CA HIS A 174 -21.96 -16.88 -2.75
C HIS A 174 -20.56 -16.37 -3.14
N ILE A 175 -20.04 -15.37 -2.42
CA ILE A 175 -18.71 -14.78 -2.63
C ILE A 175 -17.81 -15.12 -1.42
N PRO A 176 -17.08 -16.25 -1.43
CA PRO A 176 -16.23 -16.64 -0.31
C PRO A 176 -15.19 -15.60 0.10
N ALA A 177 -14.71 -14.78 -0.85
CA ALA A 177 -13.72 -13.73 -0.60
C ALA A 177 -14.27 -12.52 0.17
N LEU A 178 -15.59 -12.31 0.15
CA LEU A 178 -16.27 -11.20 0.83
C LEU A 178 -17.15 -11.66 1.99
N SER A 179 -17.47 -12.96 2.04
CA SER A 179 -17.99 -13.59 3.24
C SER A 179 -16.88 -13.62 4.29
N ASN A 180 -17.17 -13.13 5.49
CA ASN A 180 -16.35 -13.39 6.65
C ASN A 180 -16.57 -14.85 7.12
N THR A 181 -16.03 -15.80 6.34
CA THR A 181 -15.57 -17.10 6.85
C THR A 181 -14.09 -16.99 7.27
N ALA A 182 -13.68 -15.77 7.65
CA ALA A 182 -12.33 -15.27 7.89
C ALA A 182 -11.28 -15.64 6.82
N GLY A 183 -11.22 -14.78 5.79
CA GLY A 183 -10.23 -14.70 4.72
C GLY A 183 -9.35 -13.43 4.77
N LEU A 184 -8.67 -13.17 5.88
CA LEU A 184 -7.21 -13.10 5.73
C LEU A 184 -6.77 -14.56 5.68
N HIS A 185 -5.76 -14.92 4.88
CA HIS A 185 -4.89 -15.98 5.38
C HIS A 185 -4.16 -15.37 6.58
N VAL A 186 -4.85 -15.28 7.71
CA VAL A 186 -4.26 -15.13 9.02
C VAL A 186 -4.10 -16.55 9.47
N THR A 187 -2.86 -17.03 9.38
CA THR A 187 -2.50 -18.18 10.18
C THR A 187 -1.95 -17.64 11.49
N TYR A 188 -2.21 -18.34 12.57
CA TYR A 188 -1.49 -18.11 13.80
C TYR A 188 -0.46 -19.22 14.00
N GLN A 189 0.64 -18.90 14.66
CA GLN A 189 1.61 -19.87 15.10
C GLN A 189 1.95 -19.61 16.55
N VAL A 190 1.82 -20.62 17.41
CA VAL A 190 2.38 -20.56 18.75
C VAL A 190 3.84 -20.98 18.67
N VAL A 191 4.75 -20.09 19.06
CA VAL A 191 6.18 -20.37 19.15
C VAL A 191 6.61 -20.34 20.61
N THR A 192 7.42 -21.32 21.02
CA THR A 192 7.88 -21.46 22.40
C THR A 192 9.38 -21.73 22.41
N LYS A 193 10.14 -21.11 23.32
CA LYS A 193 11.58 -21.37 23.48
C LYS A 193 11.84 -22.82 23.92
N THR A 194 11.06 -23.25 24.90
CA THR A 194 11.07 -24.61 25.45
C THR A 194 9.69 -25.23 25.23
N LYS A 195 9.64 -26.54 24.98
CA LYS A 195 8.37 -27.25 24.80
C LYS A 195 7.56 -27.16 26.09
N VAL A 196 6.43 -26.46 26.04
CA VAL A 196 5.47 -26.40 27.16
C VAL A 196 4.59 -27.64 27.09
N THR A 197 4.56 -28.41 28.17
CA THR A 197 3.76 -29.63 28.36
C THR A 197 2.88 -29.44 29.60
N LEU A 198 1.92 -30.35 29.83
CA LEU A 198 1.11 -30.35 31.05
C LEU A 198 1.97 -30.44 32.33
N GLU A 199 3.10 -31.14 32.26
CA GLU A 199 4.04 -31.28 33.36
C GLU A 199 4.86 -30.00 33.58
N THR A 200 5.22 -29.32 32.48
CA THR A 200 6.12 -28.16 32.53
C THR A 200 5.41 -26.80 32.58
N CYS A 201 4.09 -26.75 32.37
CA CYS A 201 3.32 -25.48 32.35
C CYS A 201 3.25 -24.78 33.72
N ARG A 202 3.53 -25.50 34.82
CA ARG A 202 3.54 -24.95 36.18
C ARG A 202 4.90 -24.41 36.61
N HIS A 203 5.96 -24.68 35.85
CA HIS A 203 7.27 -24.10 36.17
C HIS A 203 7.30 -22.62 35.83
N THR A 204 7.90 -21.81 36.70
CA THR A 204 8.11 -20.39 36.45
C THR A 204 8.99 -20.21 35.22
N ILE A 205 8.37 -19.95 34.08
CA ILE A 205 9.07 -19.51 32.87
C ILE A 205 9.44 -18.05 33.12
N LYS A 206 10.68 -17.66 32.83
CA LYS A 206 11.07 -16.25 32.83
C LYS A 206 10.14 -15.50 31.88
N ASP A 207 9.68 -14.30 32.23
CA ASP A 207 8.77 -13.53 31.37
C ASP A 207 9.31 -13.37 29.93
N SER A 208 10.64 -13.32 29.77
CA SER A 208 11.34 -13.26 28.47
C SER A 208 11.25 -14.53 27.62
N ASP A 209 10.90 -15.67 28.20
CA ASP A 209 10.91 -16.99 27.57
C ASP A 209 9.49 -17.56 27.35
N GLY A 210 8.46 -16.74 27.60
CA GLY A 210 7.07 -17.11 27.45
C GLY A 210 6.70 -17.55 26.02
N PRO A 211 5.64 -18.36 25.87
CA PRO A 211 5.07 -18.68 24.57
C PRO A 211 4.53 -17.41 23.89
N VAL A 212 4.72 -17.28 22.58
CA VAL A 212 4.19 -16.16 21.78
C VAL A 212 3.23 -16.67 20.73
N ILE A 213 2.10 -15.99 20.57
CA ILE A 213 1.18 -16.19 19.45
C ILE A 213 1.57 -15.21 18.35
N LEU A 214 2.10 -15.74 17.25
CA LEU A 214 2.38 -14.97 16.05
C LEU A 214 1.13 -14.97 15.16
N ILE A 215 0.65 -13.79 14.80
CA ILE A 215 -0.44 -13.60 13.84
C ILE A 215 0.21 -13.20 12.52
N LEU A 216 0.14 -14.10 11.52
CA LEU A 216 0.86 -13.97 10.26
C LEU A 216 -0.10 -13.65 9.13
N GLY A 217 0.17 -12.57 8.39
CA GLY A 217 -0.65 -12.12 7.26
C GLY A 217 0.18 -11.85 6.01
N MET A 218 -0.40 -12.07 4.83
CA MET A 218 0.18 -11.68 3.54
C MET A 218 -0.68 -10.61 2.87
N CYS A 219 -0.03 -9.60 2.29
CA CYS A 219 -0.67 -8.57 1.48
C CYS A 219 -0.51 -8.85 -0.02
N GLY A 220 -1.40 -8.26 -0.84
CA GLY A 220 -1.31 -8.31 -2.31
C GLY A 220 -1.66 -9.67 -2.90
N PHE A 221 -2.58 -10.42 -2.27
CA PHE A 221 -3.04 -11.74 -2.73
C PHE A 221 -1.94 -12.80 -2.87
N ARG A 222 -0.79 -12.59 -2.21
CA ARG A 222 0.30 -13.57 -2.19
C ARG A 222 -0.07 -14.76 -1.31
N SER A 223 0.27 -15.97 -1.75
CA SER A 223 0.07 -17.19 -0.97
C SER A 223 0.91 -17.17 0.32
N MET A 224 0.37 -17.74 1.40
CA MET A 224 1.07 -17.83 2.66
C MET A 224 2.29 -18.77 2.54
N PRO A 225 3.49 -18.38 3.00
CA PRO A 225 4.62 -19.28 3.04
C PRO A 225 4.32 -20.52 3.88
N THR A 226 4.81 -21.69 3.47
CA THR A 226 4.69 -22.93 4.26
C THR A 226 5.69 -22.99 5.42
N VAL A 227 6.64 -22.05 5.47
CA VAL A 227 7.70 -22.00 6.46
C VAL A 227 7.13 -21.57 7.82
N ARG A 228 7.38 -22.40 8.84
CA ARG A 228 7.09 -22.06 10.24
C ARG A 228 8.19 -21.19 10.81
N LEU A 229 7.81 -20.10 11.48
CA LEU A 229 8.75 -19.26 12.20
C LEU A 229 9.22 -19.96 13.46
N GLN A 230 10.51 -19.82 13.79
CA GLN A 230 11.04 -20.33 15.05
C GLN A 230 10.85 -19.30 16.16
N TRP A 231 10.86 -19.76 17.40
CA TRP A 231 10.88 -18.85 18.54
C TRP A 231 12.14 -17.99 18.49
N PHE A 232 11.98 -16.71 18.79
CA PHE A 232 13.04 -15.72 18.84
C PHE A 232 12.72 -14.77 20.00
N SER A 233 13.75 -14.39 20.77
CA SER A 233 13.57 -13.52 21.93
C SER A 233 13.04 -12.14 21.55
N GLY A 234 13.25 -11.69 20.31
CA GLY A 234 12.70 -10.43 19.82
C GLY A 234 11.18 -10.43 19.58
N TRP A 235 10.52 -11.58 19.65
CA TRP A 235 9.05 -11.62 19.66
C TRP A 235 8.46 -11.25 21.03
N VAL A 236 9.26 -11.38 22.10
CA VAL A 236 8.86 -11.07 23.47
C VAL A 236 9.52 -9.75 23.85
N LEU A 237 8.73 -8.68 23.94
CA LEU A 237 9.24 -7.37 24.31
C LEU A 237 9.43 -7.31 25.83
N SER A 238 10.56 -6.76 26.25
CA SER A 238 10.99 -6.73 27.66
C SER A 238 10.36 -5.60 28.48
N GLY A 239 9.46 -4.80 27.91
CA GLY A 239 8.84 -3.66 28.56
C GLY A 239 7.55 -4.03 29.30
N GLN A 240 7.41 -3.62 30.57
CA GLN A 240 6.21 -3.87 31.42
C GLN A 240 4.87 -3.38 30.83
N LYS A 241 4.89 -2.55 29.78
CA LYS A 241 3.71 -1.95 29.16
C LYS A 241 3.42 -2.42 27.74
N SER A 242 4.28 -3.30 27.19
CA SER A 242 4.07 -3.79 25.84
C SER A 242 2.97 -4.86 25.80
N LEU A 243 2.07 -4.73 24.84
CA LEU A 243 0.99 -5.68 24.56
C LEU A 243 1.34 -6.63 23.41
N GLY A 244 2.46 -6.40 22.73
CA GLY A 244 2.92 -7.19 21.59
C GLY A 244 3.76 -6.36 20.61
N SER A 245 4.12 -6.96 19.47
CA SER A 245 4.87 -6.29 18.40
C SER A 245 4.15 -6.42 17.06
N ILE A 246 4.29 -5.42 16.20
CA ILE A 246 3.95 -5.50 14.79
C ILE A 246 5.26 -5.48 14.00
N CYS A 247 5.39 -6.40 13.04
CA CYS A 247 6.50 -6.47 12.12
C CYS A 247 6.00 -6.27 10.69
N LEU A 248 6.58 -5.31 9.98
CA LEU A 248 6.25 -4.95 8.60
C LEU A 248 7.47 -5.24 7.72
N SER A 249 7.31 -6.10 6.72
CA SER A 249 8.42 -6.52 5.85
C SER A 249 9.02 -5.35 5.07
N ARG A 250 10.33 -5.44 4.75
CA ARG A 250 11.05 -4.49 3.90
C ARG A 250 10.29 -4.12 2.62
N GLU A 251 9.78 -5.09 1.89
CA GLU A 251 9.13 -4.86 0.60
C GLU A 251 7.83 -4.05 0.77
N MET A 252 7.15 -4.21 1.91
CA MET A 252 5.86 -3.57 2.15
C MET A 252 6.04 -2.15 2.67
N PHE A 253 6.85 -1.98 3.71
CA PHE A 253 7.01 -0.69 4.36
C PHE A 253 8.17 0.11 3.78
N LEU A 254 9.39 -0.42 3.82
CA LEU A 254 10.57 0.34 3.41
C LEU A 254 10.53 0.66 1.91
N GLU A 255 10.47 -0.34 1.06
CA GLU A 255 10.48 -0.16 -0.40
C GLU A 255 9.11 0.26 -0.94
N GLY A 256 8.04 -0.34 -0.42
CA GLY A 256 6.67 -0.10 -0.87
C GLY A 256 6.14 1.28 -0.49
N ARG A 257 6.69 1.93 0.54
CA ARG A 257 6.25 3.24 1.06
C ARG A 257 7.38 4.22 1.26
N LEU A 258 8.23 3.99 2.25
CA LEU A 258 9.14 5.01 2.77
C LEU A 258 10.07 5.53 1.67
N LEU A 259 10.72 4.63 0.90
CA LEU A 259 11.59 5.04 -0.21
C LEU A 259 10.82 5.80 -1.30
N LYS A 260 9.57 5.43 -1.60
CA LYS A 260 8.76 6.14 -2.60
C LYS A 260 8.40 7.55 -2.14
N LEU A 261 8.04 7.72 -0.87
CA LEU A 261 7.75 9.03 -0.29
C LEU A 261 9.00 9.92 -0.30
N LEU A 262 10.15 9.39 0.11
CA LEU A 262 11.40 10.15 0.14
C LEU A 262 12.01 10.39 -1.24
N ALA A 263 11.62 9.63 -2.27
CA ALA A 263 12.05 9.85 -3.65
C ALA A 263 11.55 11.19 -4.23
N LEU A 264 10.50 11.79 -3.66
CA LEU A 264 10.03 13.12 -4.05
C LEU A 264 11.11 14.19 -3.81
N VAL A 265 11.92 14.03 -2.76
CA VAL A 265 13.04 14.93 -2.45
C VAL A 265 14.08 14.92 -3.56
N ASN A 266 14.34 13.75 -4.16
CA ASN A 266 15.28 13.63 -5.27
C ASN A 266 14.82 14.48 -6.46
N LYS A 267 13.53 14.53 -6.76
CA LYS A 267 13.00 15.39 -7.84
C LYS A 267 13.14 16.88 -7.53
N LYS A 268 12.85 17.28 -6.29
CA LYS A 268 12.92 18.68 -5.83
C LYS A 268 14.37 19.20 -5.71
N THR A 269 15.35 18.33 -5.56
CA THR A 269 16.77 18.68 -5.35
C THR A 269 17.69 18.36 -6.53
N THR A 270 17.17 17.75 -7.59
CA THR A 270 17.97 17.45 -8.78
C THR A 270 17.87 18.60 -9.77
N ILE A 271 18.97 19.33 -9.98
CA ILE A 271 19.05 20.35 -11.03
C ILE A 271 19.41 19.67 -12.34
N VAL A 272 18.77 20.13 -13.40
CA VAL A 272 18.96 19.64 -14.77
C VAL A 272 18.94 20.82 -15.74
N PRO A 273 19.72 20.78 -16.83
CA PRO A 273 19.54 21.71 -17.93
C PRO A 273 18.17 21.48 -18.59
N GLU A 274 17.39 22.55 -18.76
CA GLU A 274 16.23 22.57 -19.64
C GLU A 274 16.69 22.80 -21.09
N TRP A 275 17.67 23.69 -21.26
CA TRP A 275 18.27 24.03 -22.54
C TRP A 275 19.71 24.54 -22.38
N ALA A 276 20.58 24.30 -23.36
CA ALA A 276 21.92 24.89 -23.42
C ALA A 276 22.38 25.02 -24.87
N GLY A 277 22.87 26.20 -25.28
CA GLY A 277 23.30 26.44 -26.65
C GLY A 277 23.84 27.86 -26.89
N ILE A 278 24.17 28.17 -28.13
CA ILE A 278 24.69 29.49 -28.52
C ILE A 278 23.52 30.31 -29.08
N VAL A 279 23.22 31.47 -28.49
CA VAL A 279 22.24 32.46 -28.99
C VAL A 279 22.99 33.74 -29.30
N ASN A 280 22.90 34.21 -30.55
CA ASN A 280 23.55 35.45 -31.00
C ASN A 280 25.08 35.50 -30.75
N GLY A 281 25.75 34.35 -30.80
CA GLY A 281 27.20 34.25 -30.55
C GLY A 281 27.58 34.14 -29.08
N ASP A 282 26.63 34.30 -28.16
CA ASP A 282 26.82 34.13 -26.73
C ASP A 282 26.33 32.76 -26.28
N TRP A 283 27.06 32.16 -25.34
CA TRP A 283 26.62 30.92 -24.73
C TRP A 283 25.53 31.20 -23.69
N ASP A 284 24.38 30.58 -23.86
CA ASP A 284 23.22 30.71 -22.99
C ASP A 284 22.77 29.33 -22.51
N TYR A 285 22.23 29.28 -21.30
CA TYR A 285 21.75 28.04 -20.69
C TYR A 285 20.61 28.32 -19.71
N GLU A 286 19.64 27.41 -19.72
CA GLU A 286 18.50 27.42 -18.82
C GLU A 286 18.53 26.18 -17.93
N LEU A 287 18.43 26.40 -16.62
CA LEU A 287 18.40 25.35 -15.61
C LEU A 287 17.00 25.26 -15.02
N THR A 288 16.59 24.05 -14.66
CA THR A 288 15.38 23.78 -13.88
C THR A 288 15.64 22.64 -12.88
N ILE A 289 14.66 22.35 -12.04
CA ILE A 289 14.67 21.14 -11.21
C ILE A 289 13.95 20.00 -11.94
N LEU A 290 14.34 18.76 -11.67
CA LEU A 290 13.81 17.56 -12.32
C LEU A 290 12.28 17.47 -12.18
N GLU A 291 11.72 17.90 -11.06
CA GLU A 291 10.26 17.96 -10.84
C GLU A 291 9.53 18.83 -11.88
N LYS A 292 10.16 19.91 -12.34
CA LYS A 292 9.57 20.88 -13.28
C LYS A 292 10.02 20.68 -14.72
N HIS A 293 10.92 19.73 -14.98
CA HIS A 293 11.48 19.52 -16.30
C HIS A 293 10.42 19.02 -17.28
N SER A 294 10.25 19.70 -18.42
CA SER A 294 9.16 19.47 -19.39
C SER A 294 9.03 18.01 -19.85
N ARG A 295 10.16 17.38 -20.18
CA ARG A 295 10.23 15.99 -20.68
C ARG A 295 10.50 14.92 -19.62
N ARG A 296 11.12 15.28 -18.48
CA ARG A 296 11.70 14.33 -17.51
C ARG A 296 11.04 14.35 -16.14
N GLN A 297 10.02 15.18 -15.92
CA GLN A 297 9.24 15.20 -14.67
C GLN A 297 8.69 13.82 -14.24
N ASN A 298 8.46 12.92 -15.21
CA ASN A 298 7.96 11.56 -14.98
C ASN A 298 9.05 10.55 -14.60
N GLU A 299 10.33 10.90 -14.69
CA GLU A 299 11.41 10.00 -14.29
C GLU A 299 11.27 9.61 -12.82
N ARG A 300 11.55 8.33 -12.54
CA ARG A 300 11.44 7.81 -11.18
C ARG A 300 12.70 8.21 -10.42
N GLY A 301 12.55 9.11 -9.44
CA GLY A 301 13.60 9.50 -8.49
C GLY A 301 13.97 8.39 -7.49
N SER A 302 13.94 7.12 -7.91
CA SER A 302 14.00 5.95 -7.03
C SER A 302 15.38 5.77 -6.42
N TRP A 303 15.40 5.58 -5.11
CA TRP A 303 16.59 5.24 -4.35
C TRP A 303 17.19 3.90 -4.80
N LYS A 304 18.52 3.84 -4.91
CA LYS A 304 19.28 2.60 -5.13
C LYS A 304 19.90 2.16 -3.82
N PHE A 305 19.78 0.89 -3.46
CA PHE A 305 20.48 0.36 -2.29
C PHE A 305 21.99 0.47 -2.50
N PHE A 306 22.67 1.22 -1.64
CA PHE A 306 24.10 1.45 -1.73
C PHE A 306 24.89 0.41 -0.94
N GLY A 307 24.41 0.10 0.27
CA GLY A 307 25.06 -0.87 1.12
C GLY A 307 24.48 -0.92 2.52
N ARG A 308 25.07 -1.79 3.33
CA ARG A 308 24.75 -1.94 4.75
C ARG A 308 25.99 -1.61 5.56
N THR A 309 25.83 -0.78 6.58
CA THR A 309 26.82 -0.60 7.64
C THR A 309 26.38 -1.37 8.88
N ASP A 310 27.21 -1.42 9.92
CA ASP A 310 26.81 -2.04 11.19
C ASP A 310 25.61 -1.36 11.85
N LYS A 311 25.37 -0.09 11.49
CA LYS A 311 24.40 0.80 12.12
C LYS A 311 23.29 1.27 11.18
N SER A 312 23.39 1.07 9.87
CA SER A 312 22.44 1.62 8.91
C SER A 312 22.28 0.81 7.63
N LEU A 313 21.13 1.01 6.98
CA LEU A 313 20.93 0.74 5.56
C LEU A 313 21.09 2.05 4.79
N ASP A 314 22.04 2.05 3.86
CA ASP A 314 22.37 3.22 3.07
C ASP A 314 21.80 3.07 1.67
N TYR A 315 21.14 4.13 1.22
CA TYR A 315 20.60 4.28 -0.12
C TYR A 315 21.16 5.52 -0.78
N ILE A 316 21.31 5.49 -2.09
CA ILE A 316 21.86 6.58 -2.89
C ILE A 316 20.96 6.91 -4.06
N TRP A 317 20.81 8.19 -4.32
CA TRP A 317 20.39 8.75 -5.59
C TRP A 317 21.59 9.52 -6.14
N ASP A 318 22.13 9.10 -7.28
CA ASP A 318 23.23 9.78 -7.97
C ASP A 318 22.77 10.03 -9.41
N HIS A 319 22.36 11.26 -9.67
CA HIS A 319 21.93 11.73 -10.97
C HIS A 319 23.02 12.62 -11.57
N HIS A 320 23.44 12.31 -12.78
CA HIS A 320 24.43 13.08 -13.51
C HIS A 320 23.87 13.39 -14.89
N ASP A 321 23.87 14.68 -15.22
CA ASP A 321 23.49 15.20 -16.51
C ASP A 321 24.64 16.06 -17.04
N GLU A 322 25.03 15.82 -18.28
CA GLU A 322 26.12 16.54 -18.92
C GLU A 322 25.71 16.87 -20.36
N TRP A 323 25.65 18.16 -20.62
CA TRP A 323 25.39 18.73 -21.92
C TRP A 323 26.70 19.26 -22.49
N LYS A 324 27.03 18.85 -23.70
CA LYS A 324 28.19 19.33 -24.45
C LYS A 324 27.74 19.82 -25.81
N HIS A 325 28.15 21.03 -26.15
CA HIS A 325 27.92 21.63 -27.45
C HIS A 325 29.27 21.86 -28.11
N ASP A 326 29.55 21.05 -29.13
CA ASP A 326 30.71 21.23 -30.00
C ASP A 326 30.32 22.19 -31.14
N SER A 327 30.94 23.36 -31.21
CA SER A 327 30.67 24.34 -32.27
C SER A 327 31.32 23.97 -33.62
N LYS A 328 31.48 22.68 -33.92
CA LYS A 328 32.00 22.19 -35.20
C LYS A 328 30.91 22.23 -36.27
N HIS A 329 30.35 23.40 -36.54
CA HIS A 329 29.41 23.53 -37.65
C HIS A 329 30.18 23.69 -38.97
N ASP A 330 29.83 22.86 -39.96
CA ASP A 330 30.47 22.69 -41.27
C ASP A 330 30.27 23.88 -42.26
N GLY A 331 30.30 25.11 -41.77
CA GLY A 331 30.00 26.33 -42.54
C GLY A 331 31.23 26.96 -43.22
N PHE A 332 31.55 26.51 -44.42
CA PHE A 332 32.23 27.13 -45.59
C PHE A 332 33.09 28.43 -45.55
N SER A 333 33.38 29.08 -44.44
CA SER A 333 34.28 30.25 -44.35
C SER A 333 35.37 30.01 -43.30
N GLY A 334 36.61 29.84 -43.77
CA GLY A 334 37.72 29.21 -43.07
C GLY A 334 38.36 29.95 -41.88
N GLU A 335 37.60 30.62 -41.02
CA GLU A 335 38.12 31.30 -39.82
C GLU A 335 37.26 31.11 -38.55
N GLU A 336 36.31 30.16 -38.52
CA GLU A 336 35.52 29.92 -37.30
C GLU A 336 36.29 29.08 -36.27
N LYS A 337 36.58 29.69 -35.11
CA LYS A 337 37.30 29.06 -34.00
C LYS A 337 36.46 27.98 -33.34
N HIS A 338 36.95 26.73 -33.34
CA HIS A 338 36.30 25.61 -32.65
C HIS A 338 36.30 25.81 -31.13
N GLY A 339 35.11 25.76 -30.51
CA GLY A 339 34.92 25.75 -29.07
C GLY A 339 33.95 24.67 -28.61
N GLU A 340 34.25 24.03 -27.48
CA GLU A 340 33.38 23.12 -26.73
C GLU A 340 32.83 23.89 -25.52
N TYR A 341 31.50 23.94 -25.41
CA TYR A 341 30.80 24.45 -24.23
C TYR A 341 30.14 23.30 -23.51
N SER A 342 30.23 23.27 -22.18
CA SER A 342 29.62 22.20 -21.39
C SER A 342 28.91 22.71 -20.14
N VAL A 343 27.68 22.22 -19.91
CA VAL A 343 26.97 22.31 -18.63
C VAL A 343 26.93 20.92 -18.03
N SER A 344 27.38 20.75 -16.79
CA SER A 344 27.25 19.50 -16.05
C SER A 344 26.54 19.75 -14.72
N CYS A 345 25.44 19.04 -14.52
CA CYS A 345 24.66 19.03 -13.30
C CYS A 345 24.81 17.65 -12.66
N ARG A 346 25.17 17.60 -11.38
CA ARG A 346 25.21 16.35 -10.61
C ARG A 346 24.47 16.53 -9.30
N THR A 347 23.57 15.62 -8.98
CA THR A 347 22.90 15.58 -7.69
C THR A 347 23.12 14.22 -7.05
N LYS A 348 23.70 14.24 -5.86
CA LYS A 348 23.98 13.05 -5.07
C LYS A 348 23.29 13.18 -3.72
N ASN A 349 22.20 12.45 -3.54
CA ASN A 349 21.51 12.33 -2.26
C ASN A 349 21.81 10.98 -1.63
N LYS A 350 22.01 10.96 -0.31
CA LYS A 350 22.22 9.76 0.50
C LYS A 350 21.13 9.71 1.57
N LEU A 351 20.48 8.57 1.66
CA LEU A 351 19.50 8.23 2.69
C LEU A 351 20.11 7.15 3.59
N SER A 352 20.08 7.38 4.90
CA SER A 352 20.59 6.45 5.92
C SER A 352 19.46 6.09 6.89
N ILE A 353 19.15 4.80 6.96
CA ILE A 353 18.09 4.26 7.82
C ILE A 353 18.75 3.46 8.94
N PRO A 354 18.61 3.87 10.21
CA PRO A 354 19.34 3.24 11.30
C PRO A 354 18.78 1.84 11.59
N THR A 355 19.68 0.89 11.84
CA THR A 355 19.36 -0.51 12.18
C THR A 355 19.80 -0.86 13.60
N TYR A 356 19.96 0.15 14.45
CA TYR A 356 20.24 -0.01 15.88
C TYR A 356 19.08 0.55 16.70
N PHE A 357 18.87 -0.04 17.87
CA PHE A 357 17.86 0.44 18.79
C PHE A 357 18.38 1.66 19.54
N ARG A 358 17.65 2.78 19.47
CA ARG A 358 17.79 3.91 20.38
C ARG A 358 16.47 4.09 21.10
N GLN A 359 16.50 4.04 22.42
CA GLN A 359 15.29 3.99 23.22
C GLN A 359 14.39 5.19 22.90
N GLY A 360 13.18 4.88 22.41
CA GLY A 360 12.14 5.86 22.13
C GLY A 360 12.39 6.80 20.95
N CYS A 361 13.43 6.62 20.14
CA CYS A 361 13.72 7.52 19.02
C CYS A 361 14.35 6.76 17.83
N LEU A 362 13.76 6.92 16.65
CA LEU A 362 14.31 6.47 15.37
C LEU A 362 14.63 7.69 14.50
N GLU A 363 15.87 7.82 14.04
CA GLU A 363 16.32 8.97 13.23
C GLU A 363 16.71 8.51 11.82
N VAL A 364 15.91 8.86 10.81
CA VAL A 364 16.23 8.61 9.40
C VAL A 364 16.88 9.86 8.82
N THR A 365 18.15 9.77 8.43
CA THR A 365 18.92 10.92 7.92
C THR A 365 18.93 10.94 6.40
N ILE A 366 18.72 12.11 5.83
CA ILE A 366 18.79 12.38 4.39
C ILE A 366 19.74 13.56 4.19
N GLN A 367 20.77 13.37 3.38
CA GLN A 367 21.72 14.41 3.03
C GLN A 367 21.90 14.46 1.53
N GLY A 368 22.22 15.63 1.00
CA GLY A 368 22.39 15.79 -0.43
C GLY A 368 23.41 16.84 -0.82
N GLU A 369 23.96 16.65 -2.00
CA GLU A 369 24.86 17.59 -2.67
C GLU A 369 24.39 17.77 -4.11
N SER A 370 24.17 19.01 -4.52
CA SER A 370 23.97 19.39 -5.92
C SER A 370 25.19 20.14 -6.38
N THR A 371 25.76 19.78 -7.52
CA THR A 371 26.91 20.44 -8.14
C THR A 371 26.51 20.92 -9.52
N LEU A 372 26.83 22.17 -9.82
CA LEU A 372 26.71 22.75 -11.16
C LEU A 372 28.10 23.14 -11.62
N LYS A 373 28.53 22.62 -12.77
CA LYS A 373 29.77 22.99 -13.43
C LYS A 373 29.45 23.49 -14.83
N ILE A 374 29.99 24.64 -15.18
CA ILE A 374 30.00 25.16 -16.54
C ILE A 374 31.44 25.30 -17.01
N ALA A 375 31.70 25.00 -18.27
CA ALA A 375 33.04 25.15 -18.84
C ALA A 375 32.99 25.51 -20.33
N LYS A 376 34.02 26.24 -20.75
CA LYS A 376 34.32 26.54 -22.15
C LYS A 376 35.75 26.16 -22.45
N LYS A 377 35.95 25.35 -23.48
CA LYS A 377 37.26 25.01 -24.03
C LYS A 377 37.32 25.49 -25.47
N GLN A 378 38.26 26.35 -25.81
CA GLN A 378 38.39 26.91 -27.17
C GLN A 378 39.84 26.82 -27.62
N ASP A 379 40.08 26.34 -28.84
CA ASP A 379 41.44 26.19 -29.35
C ASP A 379 42.10 27.57 -29.55
N GLY A 380 43.30 27.73 -28.99
CA GLY A 380 44.07 28.98 -29.08
C GLY A 380 43.55 30.16 -28.25
N LEU A 381 42.50 29.97 -27.44
CA LEU A 381 41.98 30.97 -26.50
C LEU A 381 41.99 30.42 -25.06
N PRO A 382 42.01 31.29 -24.03
CA PRO A 382 41.95 30.84 -22.64
C PRO A 382 40.67 30.03 -22.39
N SER A 383 40.84 28.77 -21.97
CA SER A 383 39.73 27.96 -21.45
C SER A 383 39.33 28.45 -20.07
N TRP A 384 38.05 28.31 -19.73
CA TRP A 384 37.58 28.60 -18.38
C TRP A 384 36.61 27.53 -17.88
N SER A 385 36.54 27.38 -16.57
CA SER A 385 35.55 26.55 -15.90
C SER A 385 35.10 27.22 -14.59
N LYS A 386 33.80 27.13 -14.28
CA LYS A 386 33.24 27.57 -13.00
C LYS A 386 32.38 26.45 -12.42
N LYS A 387 32.56 26.20 -11.12
CA LYS A 387 31.83 25.16 -10.39
C LYS A 387 31.31 25.70 -9.06
N THR A 388 30.08 25.35 -8.75
CA THR A 388 29.44 25.63 -7.45
C THR A 388 28.78 24.36 -6.92
N SER A 389 28.61 24.29 -5.61
CA SER A 389 27.94 23.17 -4.95
C SER A 389 27.03 23.65 -3.84
N ALA A 390 25.91 22.96 -3.65
CA ALA A 390 24.93 23.19 -2.60
C ALA A 390 24.77 21.90 -1.78
N LYS A 391 25.00 21.99 -0.46
CA LYS A 391 24.90 20.86 0.47
C LYS A 391 23.75 21.07 1.44
N TRP A 392 23.01 20.01 1.76
CA TRP A 392 21.89 20.07 2.70
C TRP A 392 21.78 18.77 3.51
N SER A 393 21.13 18.82 4.67
CA SER A 393 20.89 17.64 5.51
C SER A 393 19.62 17.79 6.36
N ALA A 394 18.77 16.78 6.38
CA ALA A 394 17.56 16.72 7.18
C ALA A 394 17.44 15.34 7.85
N SER A 395 16.85 15.30 9.03
CA SER A 395 16.55 14.06 9.75
C SER A 395 15.06 13.97 10.02
N ILE A 396 14.48 12.79 9.79
CA ILE A 396 13.12 12.44 10.19
C ILE A 396 13.23 11.69 11.50
N GLU A 397 12.77 12.31 12.58
CA GLU A 397 12.76 11.70 13.91
C GLU A 397 11.38 11.12 14.22
N VAL A 398 11.36 9.86 14.66
CA VAL A 398 10.16 9.17 15.14
C VAL A 398 10.33 8.87 16.63
N HIS A 399 9.66 9.67 17.45
CA HIS A 399 9.68 9.59 18.91
C HIS A 399 8.54 8.73 19.43
N SER A 400 8.82 7.92 20.46
CA SER A 400 7.80 7.17 21.18
C SER A 400 7.32 7.99 22.38
N ARG A 401 6.02 8.25 22.44
CA ARG A 401 5.36 8.96 23.55
C ARG A 401 4.24 8.09 24.15
N ALA A 402 3.62 8.56 25.23
CA ALA A 402 2.56 7.84 25.92
C ALA A 402 1.31 7.58 25.04
N ASP A 403 1.06 8.47 24.06
CA ASP A 403 -0.04 8.41 23.10
C ASP A 403 0.35 7.80 21.75
N GLY A 404 1.57 7.27 21.63
CA GLY A 404 2.06 6.57 20.44
C GLY A 404 3.28 7.20 19.80
N LEU A 405 3.48 6.94 18.50
CA LEU A 405 4.58 7.53 17.72
C LEU A 405 4.28 8.99 17.39
N HIS A 406 5.31 9.81 17.46
CA HIS A 406 5.34 11.20 17.01
C HIS A 406 6.47 11.36 16.00
N ILE A 407 6.20 12.03 14.89
CA ILE A 407 7.09 12.13 13.73
C ILE A 407 7.31 13.60 13.48
N GLU A 408 8.56 13.99 13.42
CA GLU A 408 8.97 15.36 13.15
C GLU A 408 10.18 15.38 12.23
N VAL A 409 10.43 16.55 11.63
CA VAL A 409 11.62 16.77 10.84
C VAL A 409 12.51 17.73 11.60
N VAL A 410 13.73 17.32 11.84
CA VAL A 410 14.78 18.12 12.49
C VAL A 410 15.96 18.30 11.55
N GLY A 411 16.87 19.20 11.89
CA GLY A 411 18.11 19.43 11.14
C GLY A 411 18.06 20.56 10.10
N GLY A 412 19.20 20.74 9.41
CA GLY A 412 19.49 21.85 8.50
C GLY A 412 18.82 21.70 7.13
N GLN A 413 17.51 21.97 7.07
CA GLN A 413 16.73 21.98 5.82
C GLN A 413 17.15 23.09 4.84
N MET A 414 17.98 24.04 5.26
CA MET A 414 18.47 25.12 4.41
C MET A 414 19.78 24.71 3.72
N PRO A 415 19.84 24.75 2.38
CA PRO A 415 21.06 24.43 1.66
C PRO A 415 22.17 25.46 1.93
N VAL A 416 23.40 24.97 2.06
CA VAL A 416 24.62 25.77 2.19
C VAL A 416 25.38 25.69 0.87
N PHE A 417 25.59 26.85 0.24
CA PHE A 417 26.35 26.95 -1.00
C PHE A 417 27.84 27.16 -0.69
N ALA A 418 28.70 26.38 -1.35
CA ALA A 418 30.13 26.56 -1.28
C ALA A 418 30.59 27.72 -2.18
N ASP A 419 31.77 28.25 -1.88
CA ASP A 419 32.44 29.24 -2.72
C ASP A 419 32.64 28.69 -4.15
N VAL A 420 32.60 29.60 -5.12
CA VAL A 420 32.74 29.25 -6.54
C VAL A 420 34.20 28.88 -6.84
N GLU A 421 34.41 27.65 -7.29
CA GLU A 421 35.68 27.23 -7.88
C GLU A 421 35.75 27.80 -9.30
N SER A 422 36.77 28.58 -9.63
CA SER A 422 36.94 29.20 -10.96
C SER A 422 38.33 28.93 -11.50
N GLU A 423 38.40 28.49 -12.75
CA GLU A 423 39.61 28.37 -13.55
C GLU A 423 39.44 29.29 -14.77
N GLY A 424 40.37 30.23 -14.97
CA GLY A 424 40.25 31.23 -16.03
C GLY A 424 39.22 32.33 -15.73
N GLU A 425 39.10 33.27 -16.67
CA GLU A 425 38.19 34.41 -16.57
C GLU A 425 36.85 34.08 -17.21
N CYS A 426 35.77 34.18 -16.44
CA CYS A 426 34.41 33.95 -16.90
C CYS A 426 33.47 34.96 -16.23
N SER A 427 32.63 35.63 -17.01
CA SER A 427 31.68 36.64 -16.53
C SER A 427 30.39 36.06 -15.96
N MET A 428 30.12 34.76 -16.16
CA MET A 428 28.86 34.14 -15.77
C MET A 428 28.75 33.98 -14.24
N ASP A 429 27.59 34.34 -13.70
CA ASP A 429 27.24 34.18 -12.29
C ASP A 429 26.55 32.82 -12.04
N VAL A 430 27.39 31.79 -11.96
CA VAL A 430 26.95 30.39 -11.81
C VAL A 430 26.32 30.15 -10.44
N LEU A 431 26.77 30.87 -9.41
CA LEU A 431 26.23 30.74 -8.06
C LEU A 431 24.78 31.21 -8.03
N ASN A 432 24.50 32.40 -8.57
CA ASN A 432 23.14 32.92 -8.61
C ASN A 432 22.23 32.05 -9.50
N ALA A 433 22.73 31.54 -10.63
CA ALA A 433 21.99 30.60 -11.47
C ALA A 433 21.63 29.30 -10.72
N HIS A 434 22.56 28.75 -9.92
CA HIS A 434 22.32 27.59 -9.06
C HIS A 434 21.30 27.92 -7.96
N MET A 435 21.52 29.01 -7.21
CA MET A 435 20.65 29.45 -6.11
C MET A 435 19.20 29.73 -6.55
N LYS A 436 19.02 30.31 -7.74
CA LYS A 436 17.70 30.63 -8.29
C LYS A 436 16.83 29.39 -8.52
N GLN A 437 17.44 28.27 -8.91
CA GLN A 437 16.72 27.04 -9.22
C GLN A 437 16.65 26.06 -8.05
N PHE A 438 17.66 26.06 -7.17
CA PHE A 438 17.67 25.17 -6.02
C PHE A 438 16.67 25.64 -4.95
N PRO A 439 15.91 24.74 -4.31
CA PRO A 439 14.95 25.13 -3.28
C PRO A 439 15.64 25.82 -2.10
N SER A 440 15.09 26.95 -1.63
CA SER A 440 15.61 27.67 -0.45
C SER A 440 15.47 26.88 0.86
N LYS A 441 14.57 25.90 0.87
CA LYS A 441 14.32 24.98 1.98
C LYS A 441 13.91 23.61 1.43
N ILE A 442 14.54 22.55 1.93
CA ILE A 442 14.18 21.17 1.58
C ILE A 442 12.87 20.79 2.28
N ASP A 443 11.81 20.70 1.49
CA ASP A 443 10.47 20.39 1.99
C ASP A 443 10.21 18.88 2.01
N LEU A 444 10.03 18.35 3.23
CA LEU A 444 9.64 16.96 3.49
C LEU A 444 8.17 16.83 3.91
N HIS A 445 7.37 17.89 3.85
CA HIS A 445 6.02 17.93 4.42
C HIS A 445 5.12 16.82 3.90
N ASP A 446 5.06 16.62 2.58
CA ASP A 446 4.21 15.59 1.96
C ASP A 446 4.58 14.17 2.45
N ALA A 447 5.87 13.84 2.44
CA ALA A 447 6.36 12.54 2.89
C ALA A 447 6.07 12.31 4.38
N ILE A 448 6.17 13.36 5.19
CA ILE A 448 5.93 13.31 6.64
C ILE A 448 4.45 13.21 6.93
N HIS A 449 3.60 13.93 6.20
CA HIS A 449 2.15 13.84 6.33
C HIS A 449 1.67 12.39 6.16
N ASP A 450 2.14 11.71 5.11
CA ASP A 450 1.77 10.32 4.85
C ASP A 450 2.31 9.35 5.91
N LEU A 451 3.54 9.56 6.38
CA LEU A 451 4.10 8.76 7.48
C LEU A 451 3.34 9.00 8.79
N LYS A 452 2.93 10.25 9.06
CA LYS A 452 2.12 10.61 10.22
C LYS A 452 0.77 9.92 10.15
N ASP A 453 0.13 10.00 9.00
CA ASP A 453 -1.16 9.37 8.79
C ASP A 453 -1.11 7.86 9.01
N LEU A 454 -0.02 7.22 8.61
CA LEU A 454 0.16 5.78 8.75
C LEU A 454 0.50 5.36 10.18
N LEU A 455 1.43 6.05 10.84
CA LEU A 455 2.06 5.57 12.07
C LEU A 455 1.58 6.26 13.35
N GLN A 456 1.02 7.47 13.26
CA GLN A 456 0.53 8.20 14.43
C GLN A 456 -0.94 7.93 14.74
N GLY A 457 -1.30 8.07 16.01
CA GLY A 457 -2.66 7.98 16.50
C GLY A 457 -3.06 6.58 16.95
N THR A 458 -4.37 6.39 17.07
CA THR A 458 -4.95 5.12 17.52
C THR A 458 -4.86 4.06 16.44
N TRP A 459 -4.47 2.86 16.86
CA TRP A 459 -4.48 1.66 16.04
C TRP A 459 -5.56 0.74 16.59
N ASP A 460 -6.58 0.49 15.77
CA ASP A 460 -7.71 -0.33 16.14
C ASP A 460 -7.54 -1.72 15.55
N TYR A 461 -7.65 -2.74 16.40
CA TYR A 461 -7.62 -4.12 15.96
C TYR A 461 -8.98 -4.51 15.37
N SER A 462 -9.01 -5.49 14.47
CA SER A 462 -10.25 -6.02 13.89
C SER A 462 -11.12 -6.81 14.87
N TYR A 463 -10.77 -6.84 16.17
CA TYR A 463 -11.53 -7.54 17.20
C TYR A 463 -12.28 -6.53 18.10
N PRO A 464 -13.62 -6.57 18.14
CA PRO A 464 -14.41 -5.72 19.03
C PRO A 464 -14.05 -5.90 20.50
N GLY A 465 -13.94 -4.80 21.26
CA GLY A 465 -13.76 -4.84 22.73
C GLY A 465 -12.31 -4.85 23.23
N MET A 466 -11.32 -4.99 22.34
CA MET A 466 -9.95 -4.63 22.66
C MET A 466 -9.78 -3.13 22.43
N GLY A 467 -9.42 -2.37 23.47
CA GLY A 467 -9.29 -0.91 23.40
C GLY A 467 -8.31 -0.44 22.32
N ALA A 468 -8.25 0.87 22.09
CA ALA A 468 -7.30 1.44 21.14
C ALA A 468 -5.85 1.15 21.54
N TYR A 469 -5.00 0.88 20.55
CA TYR A 469 -3.56 0.70 20.72
C TYR A 469 -2.80 1.92 20.20
N ALA A 470 -1.57 2.07 20.65
CA ALA A 470 -0.62 3.01 20.08
C ALA A 470 0.65 2.24 19.66
N LEU A 471 1.30 2.71 18.59
CA LEU A 471 2.61 2.22 18.21
C LEU A 471 3.70 2.88 19.05
N SER A 472 4.76 2.15 19.35
CA SER A 472 5.91 2.66 20.10
C SER A 472 7.20 1.95 19.66
N SER A 473 8.35 2.52 20.03
CA SER A 473 9.69 1.95 19.87
C SER A 473 9.98 1.41 18.47
N PRO A 474 9.93 2.26 17.42
CA PRO A 474 10.13 1.80 16.04
C PRO A 474 11.60 1.48 15.79
N ILE A 475 11.87 0.36 15.11
CA ILE A 475 13.22 -0.07 14.76
C ILE A 475 13.24 -0.77 13.40
N PHE A 476 14.25 -0.47 12.58
CA PHE A 476 14.52 -1.26 11.37
C PHE A 476 15.48 -2.41 11.65
N THR A 477 15.15 -3.59 11.15
CA THR A 477 16.09 -4.71 11.12
C THR A 477 17.22 -4.44 10.13
N ARG A 478 18.33 -5.18 10.23
CA ARG A 478 19.37 -5.19 9.19
C ARG A 478 18.82 -5.62 7.82
N HIS A 479 17.69 -6.30 7.76
CA HIS A 479 17.05 -6.70 6.50
C HIS A 479 16.13 -5.61 5.94
N GLY A 480 15.82 -4.56 6.70
CA GLY A 480 14.95 -3.45 6.30
C GLY A 480 13.49 -3.60 6.72
N ASP A 481 13.18 -4.60 7.54
CA ASP A 481 11.84 -4.75 8.13
C ASP A 481 11.66 -3.75 9.25
N LEU A 482 10.47 -3.15 9.36
CA LEU A 482 10.11 -2.27 10.48
C LEU A 482 9.45 -3.09 11.58
N ILE A 483 9.97 -3.01 12.79
CA ILE A 483 9.36 -3.56 14.00
C ILE A 483 8.90 -2.39 14.86
N VAL A 484 7.67 -2.48 15.38
CA VAL A 484 7.09 -1.52 16.32
C VAL A 484 6.44 -2.28 17.48
N GLU A 485 6.52 -1.73 18.67
CA GLU A 485 5.83 -2.24 19.85
C GLU A 485 4.40 -1.71 19.91
N LEU A 486 3.48 -2.53 20.42
CA LEU A 486 2.11 -2.14 20.73
C LEU A 486 2.03 -1.77 22.22
N SER A 487 1.49 -0.59 22.51
CA SER A 487 1.13 -0.17 23.85
C SER A 487 -0.36 0.11 23.93
N ALA A 488 -0.94 0.00 25.13
CA ALA A 488 -2.29 0.51 25.37
C ALA A 488 -2.33 2.00 25.03
N PHE A 489 -3.32 2.45 24.25
CA PHE A 489 -3.50 3.87 24.01
C PHE A 489 -4.02 4.52 25.29
N SER A 490 -3.15 5.22 26.01
CA SER A 490 -3.60 6.14 27.05
C SER A 490 -3.97 7.44 26.37
N SER A 491 -5.27 7.74 26.28
CA SER A 491 -5.68 9.11 25.94
C SER A 491 -4.97 10.04 26.91
N PRO A 492 -4.29 11.12 26.45
CA PRO A 492 -3.75 12.11 27.35
C PRO A 492 -4.91 12.57 28.21
N SER A 493 -4.87 12.22 29.50
CA SER A 493 -5.86 12.66 30.46
C SER A 493 -5.64 14.15 30.61
N ASN A 494 -6.28 14.96 29.77
CA ASN A 494 -6.52 16.36 30.07
C ASN A 494 -7.16 16.34 31.45
N GLY A 495 -6.44 16.80 32.49
CA GLY A 495 -6.72 16.58 33.91
C GLY A 495 -8.05 17.16 34.41
N ILE A 496 -9.16 16.70 33.85
CA ILE A 496 -10.53 17.02 34.21
C ILE A 496 -11.10 15.71 34.74
N THR A 497 -11.12 15.59 36.07
CA THR A 497 -11.86 14.54 36.78
C THR A 497 -13.34 14.69 36.46
N SER A 498 -13.86 13.95 35.47
CA SER A 498 -15.29 13.82 35.23
C SER A 498 -15.73 12.36 35.46
N ASN A 499 -16.53 12.16 36.50
CA ASN A 499 -17.33 10.96 36.68
C ASN A 499 -18.39 10.94 35.57
N GLY A 500 -18.27 10.02 34.62
CA GLY A 500 -19.28 9.85 33.57
C GLY A 500 -18.80 9.02 32.39
N THR A 501 -19.05 7.73 32.47
CA THR A 501 -18.83 6.75 31.40
C THR A 501 -19.67 7.11 30.17
N ASN A 502 -19.02 7.60 29.11
CA ASN A 502 -19.46 7.48 27.72
C ASN A 502 -18.25 7.72 26.82
N ILE A 503 -17.64 6.63 26.35
CA ILE A 503 -16.52 6.67 25.41
C ILE A 503 -17.10 6.40 24.02
N PHE A 504 -17.15 7.45 23.19
CA PHE A 504 -17.27 7.31 21.73
C PHE A 504 -15.86 7.24 21.15
N ILE A 505 -15.52 6.12 20.52
CA ILE A 505 -14.27 5.94 19.77
C ILE A 505 -14.63 5.83 18.29
N ALA A 506 -14.25 6.85 17.52
CA ALA A 506 -14.32 6.87 16.05
C ALA A 506 -12.97 6.42 15.51
N THR A 507 -12.95 5.39 14.68
CA THR A 507 -11.72 4.67 14.32
C THR A 507 -11.50 4.61 12.83
N LYS A 508 -10.30 5.02 12.41
CA LYS A 508 -9.85 5.00 11.01
C LYS A 508 -8.98 3.76 10.78
N ASN A 509 -9.51 2.79 10.05
CA ASN A 509 -8.78 1.60 9.63
C ASN A 509 -7.83 1.96 8.44
N LYS A 510 -6.56 2.31 8.70
CA LYS A 510 -5.68 2.96 7.69
C LYS A 510 -4.74 2.04 6.89
N ILE A 511 -4.28 0.90 7.42
CA ILE A 511 -3.19 0.13 6.76
C ILE A 511 -3.68 -0.76 5.60
N SER A 512 -4.87 -1.35 5.71
CA SER A 512 -5.45 -2.18 4.63
C SER A 512 -5.78 -1.36 3.37
N ASN A 513 -6.27 -0.13 3.56
CA ASN A 513 -6.64 0.75 2.45
C ASN A 513 -5.43 1.35 1.74
N ALA A 514 -4.37 1.72 2.48
CA ALA A 514 -3.18 2.28 1.85
C ALA A 514 -2.50 1.28 0.89
N VAL A 515 -2.41 -0.01 1.22
CA VAL A 515 -1.68 -1.04 0.42
C VAL A 515 -2.41 -1.35 -0.87
N THR A 516 -3.75 -1.29 -0.83
CA THR A 516 -4.61 -1.51 -1.99
C THR A 516 -4.47 -0.39 -3.03
N HIS A 517 -4.31 0.87 -2.62
CA HIS A 517 -4.18 2.01 -3.55
C HIS A 517 -2.79 2.15 -4.23
N SER A 518 -1.69 1.65 -3.63
CA SER A 518 -0.33 1.72 -4.22
C SER A 518 -0.05 0.64 -5.27
N LEU A 519 -0.74 -0.51 -5.16
CA LEU A 519 -0.62 -1.61 -6.12
C LEU A 519 -1.50 -1.40 -7.36
N LEU A 520 -2.66 -0.73 -7.22
CA LEU A 520 -3.55 -0.42 -8.34
C LEU A 520 -3.00 0.67 -9.27
N SER A 521 -2.28 1.67 -8.75
CA SER A 521 -1.69 2.74 -9.59
C SER A 521 -0.50 2.31 -10.46
N SER A 522 0.07 1.13 -10.20
CA SER A 522 1.21 0.60 -10.95
C SER A 522 0.81 -0.24 -12.18
N SER A 523 -0.49 -0.57 -12.34
CA SER A 523 -0.99 -1.43 -13.42
C SER A 523 -1.58 -0.68 -14.62
N GLU A 524 -1.79 0.63 -14.54
CA GLU A 524 -2.50 1.41 -15.59
C GLU A 524 -1.60 2.18 -16.57
N GLN A 525 -0.27 2.02 -16.53
CA GLN A 525 0.65 2.73 -17.45
C GLN A 525 1.16 1.92 -18.66
N LEU A 526 0.56 0.76 -18.97
CA LEU A 526 0.87 -0.02 -20.17
C LEU A 526 -0.41 -0.35 -20.92
N THR A 527 -0.97 0.62 -21.64
CA THR A 527 -1.75 0.44 -22.89
C THR A 527 -2.34 1.78 -23.34
N SER A 528 -1.65 2.50 -24.22
CA SER A 528 -2.26 3.16 -25.39
C SER A 528 -1.25 4.01 -26.14
N ALA A 529 -0.88 3.56 -27.34
CA ALA A 529 -0.41 4.44 -28.41
C ALA A 529 -0.96 3.94 -29.75
N SER A 530 -1.79 4.81 -30.34
CA SER A 530 -1.95 5.07 -31.79
C SER A 530 -2.50 3.97 -32.72
N SER A 531 -3.68 4.19 -33.31
CA SER A 531 -3.79 4.94 -34.59
C SER A 531 -5.22 4.97 -35.14
N THR A 532 -5.63 6.18 -35.53
CA THR A 532 -6.74 6.51 -36.45
C THR A 532 -6.17 6.66 -37.86
N ASP A 533 -6.78 6.07 -38.91
CA ASP A 533 -7.59 6.82 -39.89
C ASP A 533 -8.08 5.99 -41.12
N THR A 534 -9.40 6.11 -41.35
CA THR A 534 -10.22 6.24 -42.61
C THR A 534 -9.90 5.52 -43.94
N LEU A 535 -10.86 4.72 -44.49
CA LEU A 535 -11.81 5.03 -45.60
C LEU A 535 -12.47 3.79 -46.30
N THR A 536 -13.80 3.79 -46.30
CA THR A 536 -14.85 3.31 -47.25
C THR A 536 -14.68 2.18 -48.31
N THR A 537 -15.56 1.16 -48.15
CA THR A 537 -16.44 0.46 -49.16
C THR A 537 -15.86 -0.54 -50.19
N PRO A 538 -16.67 -1.41 -50.84
CA PRO A 538 -17.32 -2.59 -50.27
C PRO A 538 -17.09 -3.90 -51.08
N LEU A 539 -17.48 -5.02 -50.47
CA LEU A 539 -17.60 -6.41 -50.95
C LEU A 539 -17.49 -6.69 -52.48
N ARG A 540 -16.62 -7.64 -52.82
CA ARG A 540 -16.87 -8.61 -53.90
C ARG A 540 -16.14 -9.94 -53.66
N GLU A 541 -16.90 -11.03 -53.73
CA GLU A 541 -16.44 -12.42 -53.73
C GLU A 541 -15.49 -12.72 -54.90
N LYS A 542 -14.46 -13.55 -54.65
CA LYS A 542 -14.07 -14.69 -55.52
C LYS A 542 -12.91 -15.51 -54.93
N THR A 543 -13.25 -16.77 -54.62
CA THR A 543 -12.67 -18.02 -55.16
C THR A 543 -11.14 -18.14 -55.37
N VAL A 544 -10.56 -19.03 -54.54
CA VAL A 544 -9.55 -20.10 -54.82
C VAL A 544 -8.27 -19.74 -55.57
N LEU A 545 -7.12 -19.97 -54.93
CA LEU A 545 -5.97 -20.69 -55.50
C LEU A 545 -5.05 -21.21 -54.38
N GLU A 546 -4.85 -22.53 -54.37
CA GLU A 546 -3.90 -23.24 -53.53
C GLU A 546 -2.46 -23.17 -54.09
N MET A 547 -1.52 -23.49 -53.18
CA MET A 547 -0.15 -24.02 -53.35
C MET A 547 1.02 -23.00 -53.43
N PRO A 548 2.27 -23.41 -53.10
CA PRO A 548 2.72 -24.17 -51.92
C PRO A 548 4.03 -23.61 -51.30
N VAL A 549 4.58 -24.34 -50.32
CA VAL A 549 6.01 -24.40 -49.87
C VAL A 549 6.49 -23.40 -48.81
N SER A 550 6.90 -23.91 -47.64
CA SER A 550 8.32 -24.00 -47.25
C SER A 550 8.50 -23.94 -45.72
N THR A 551 8.63 -25.10 -45.11
CA THR A 551 9.15 -25.28 -43.75
C THR A 551 10.64 -24.94 -43.70
N LYS A 552 11.03 -23.89 -42.97
CA LYS A 552 12.39 -23.73 -42.45
C LYS A 552 12.33 -23.46 -40.94
N ALA A 553 12.93 -24.38 -40.19
CA ALA A 553 13.14 -24.27 -38.76
C ALA A 553 14.24 -23.21 -38.43
N PRO A 554 14.15 -22.53 -37.27
CA PRO A 554 15.19 -21.61 -36.82
C PRO A 554 16.41 -22.35 -36.22
N PRO A 555 17.62 -21.78 -36.29
CA PRO A 555 18.85 -22.43 -35.84
C PRO A 555 19.01 -22.41 -34.31
N GLN A 556 19.57 -23.49 -33.77
CA GLN A 556 20.00 -23.62 -32.37
C GLN A 556 21.26 -22.76 -32.07
N PRO A 557 21.41 -22.26 -30.83
CA PRO A 557 22.58 -21.51 -30.41
C PRO A 557 23.75 -22.42 -29.99
N THR A 558 24.95 -22.03 -30.43
CA THR A 558 26.27 -22.62 -30.11
C THR A 558 26.70 -22.32 -28.66
N PRO A 559 27.39 -23.24 -27.95
CA PRO A 559 27.85 -23.02 -26.58
C PRO A 559 29.16 -22.20 -26.49
N PRO A 560 29.41 -21.50 -25.36
CA PRO A 560 30.62 -20.69 -25.20
C PRO A 560 31.85 -21.53 -24.82
N MET A 561 32.97 -21.19 -25.46
CA MET A 561 34.29 -21.76 -25.24
C MET A 561 34.84 -21.44 -23.84
N THR A 562 35.37 -22.47 -23.18
CA THR A 562 36.09 -22.40 -21.92
C THR A 562 37.54 -21.98 -22.16
N VAL A 563 37.96 -20.84 -21.60
CA VAL A 563 39.37 -20.42 -21.59
C VAL A 563 40.06 -21.06 -20.38
N LYS A 564 41.09 -21.87 -20.65
CA LYS A 564 42.04 -22.38 -19.67
C LYS A 564 43.12 -21.33 -19.42
N SER A 565 43.36 -20.98 -18.15
CA SER A 565 44.62 -20.38 -17.72
C SER A 565 45.35 -21.35 -16.78
N ASN A 566 46.52 -21.80 -17.23
CA ASN A 566 47.54 -22.44 -16.42
C ASN A 566 48.37 -21.34 -15.71
N GLY A 567 48.77 -21.57 -14.47
CA GLY A 567 49.72 -20.71 -13.77
C GLY A 567 50.12 -21.32 -12.42
N THR A 568 51.36 -21.79 -12.36
CA THR A 568 51.99 -22.70 -11.41
C THR A 568 52.37 -22.10 -10.05
N ALA A 569 52.58 -23.04 -9.12
CA ALA A 569 53.03 -22.93 -7.73
C ALA A 569 54.33 -22.14 -7.46
N SER A 570 54.43 -21.62 -6.23
CA SER A 570 55.69 -21.69 -5.46
C SER A 570 55.41 -21.86 -3.97
N GLU A 571 55.94 -22.95 -3.41
CA GLU A 571 56.13 -23.17 -1.98
C GLU A 571 57.05 -22.11 -1.35
N LYS A 572 56.84 -21.81 -0.07
CA LYS A 572 57.94 -21.76 0.92
C LYS A 572 57.45 -21.82 2.36
N ASN A 573 58.08 -22.75 3.08
CA ASN A 573 58.06 -23.00 4.51
C ASN A 573 58.42 -21.76 5.36
N GLY A 574 57.95 -21.74 6.62
CA GLY A 574 58.45 -20.82 7.63
C GLY A 574 57.85 -21.05 9.01
N VAL A 575 58.62 -21.72 9.86
CA VAL A 575 58.32 -22.14 11.23
C VAL A 575 58.72 -21.07 12.26
N SER A 576 58.02 -21.07 13.40
CA SER A 576 58.47 -20.73 14.78
C SER A 576 58.23 -19.36 15.43
N ASN A 577 57.79 -19.51 16.69
CA ASN A 577 58.17 -18.80 17.92
C ASN A 577 57.72 -17.34 18.18
N GLY A 578 56.86 -17.21 19.19
CA GLY A 578 57.36 -16.91 20.54
C GLY A 578 57.20 -15.47 21.09
N GLN A 579 56.71 -15.43 22.33
CA GLN A 579 56.93 -14.43 23.40
C GLN A 579 56.08 -13.15 23.50
N LYS A 580 55.22 -13.17 24.54
CA LYS A 580 55.18 -12.32 25.76
C LYS A 580 55.69 -10.86 25.69
N SER A 581 54.80 -9.92 26.05
CA SER A 581 54.90 -8.97 27.19
C SER A 581 53.57 -8.17 27.25
N ALA A 582 52.77 -8.11 28.32
CA ALA A 582 53.00 -7.56 29.67
C ALA A 582 53.32 -6.04 29.69
N ASN A 583 52.30 -5.23 30.04
CA ASN A 583 52.28 -3.98 30.84
C ASN A 583 50.95 -3.27 30.52
N GLY A 584 50.10 -2.82 31.45
CA GLY A 584 50.26 -2.51 32.86
C GLY A 584 49.96 -1.03 33.10
N ASN A 585 49.03 -0.74 34.02
CA ASN A 585 48.66 0.56 34.62
C ASN A 585 47.58 1.37 33.87
N GLY A 586 46.54 1.93 34.51
CA GLY A 586 46.22 2.04 35.93
C GLY A 586 44.82 2.64 36.16
N PHE A 587 44.33 2.38 37.37
CA PHE A 587 43.16 2.91 38.11
C PHE A 587 43.01 4.46 38.08
N PRO A 588 41.91 5.10 38.59
CA PRO A 588 41.10 4.64 39.73
C PRO A 588 39.58 4.86 39.72
N ALA A 589 39.01 4.25 40.77
CA ALA A 589 37.65 4.34 41.29
C ALA A 589 37.37 5.65 42.06
N ALA A 590 36.08 6.02 42.14
CA ALA A 590 35.36 6.59 43.29
C ALA A 590 33.97 7.08 42.75
N ALA A 591 32.86 6.45 43.13
CA ALA A 591 32.09 6.69 44.35
C ALA A 591 31.20 7.96 44.28
N ALA A 592 29.90 7.75 44.04
CA ALA A 592 28.75 8.41 44.66
C ALA A 592 27.49 7.63 44.26
#